data_AF-A0A7S7R3Z8-F1
#
_entry.id   AF-A0A7S7R3Z8-F1
#
_cell.length_a   1.000
_cell.length_b   1.000
_cell.length_c   1.000
_cell.angle_alpha   90.00
_cell.angle_beta   90.00
_cell.angle_gamma   90.00
#
_symmetry.space_group_name_H-M   'P 1'
#
loop_
_entity.id
_entity.type
_entity.pdbx_description
1 polymer ?
#
loop_
_entity_poly.entity_id
_entity_poly.type
_entity_poly.pdbx_seq_one_letter_code
_entity_poly.pdbx_strand_id
1 'polypeptide(L)'
;MQFDEDLRVQAYNTATKHNITTAMIHEGLYQLCVSGCPWKDADIVEALGYLGDYGLHNLLAVERIARISEMHPYSKVKGLLHLPYESLGVRDRDEKGEFIPPRLLWKENFCNRNERGGRDALKPLRVCATRGCSSLTRNRYCDTHKTQQQEETKHYNKHSRNKTITSFYKSTEWKRTRQLALIRDNYLCQHCLKDHCFTPADMVHHIVEVKQDWSKRLDIKNLESLCNACHNKAHGSKGK
;
A
#
# COMPACT_ATOMS: atom_id res chain seq x y z
N MET A 1 -1.88 8.66 -16.14
CA MET A 1 -3.00 9.36 -15.48
C MET A 1 -2.41 10.22 -14.37
N GLN A 2 -2.45 11.54 -14.51
CA GLN A 2 -1.97 12.46 -13.48
C GLN A 2 -3.20 12.87 -12.68
N PHE A 3 -3.40 12.23 -11.52
CA PHE A 3 -4.53 12.59 -10.65
C PHE A 3 -4.43 14.06 -10.27
N ASP A 4 -5.46 14.83 -10.59
CA ASP A 4 -5.61 16.21 -10.13
C ASP A 4 -5.59 16.26 -8.60
N GLU A 5 -5.11 17.38 -8.03
CA GLU A 5 -4.91 17.52 -6.58
C GLU A 5 -6.25 17.38 -5.82
N ASP A 6 -7.34 17.89 -6.40
CA ASP A 6 -8.68 17.79 -5.83
C ASP A 6 -9.16 16.34 -5.74
N LEU A 7 -8.90 15.53 -6.76
CA LEU A 7 -9.28 14.12 -6.81
C LEU A 7 -8.47 13.28 -5.82
N ARG A 8 -7.20 13.65 -5.57
CA ARG A 8 -6.35 13.02 -4.55
C ARG A 8 -6.89 13.26 -3.15
N VAL A 9 -7.23 14.51 -2.84
CA VAL A 9 -7.83 14.89 -1.56
C VAL A 9 -9.16 14.17 -1.36
N GLN A 10 -9.98 14.09 -2.41
CA GLN A 10 -11.23 13.33 -2.36
C GLN A 10 -11.02 11.85 -2.08
N ALA A 11 -10.04 11.20 -2.73
CA ALA A 11 -9.72 9.79 -2.48
C ALA A 11 -9.28 9.56 -1.02
N TYR A 12 -8.42 10.43 -0.48
CA TYR A 12 -8.00 10.33 0.92
C TYR A 12 -9.15 10.50 1.91
N ASN A 13 -10.00 11.50 1.71
CA ASN A 13 -11.15 11.76 2.57
C ASN A 13 -12.16 10.61 2.53
N THR A 14 -12.44 10.08 1.34
CA THR A 14 -13.33 8.92 1.15
C THR A 14 -12.76 7.68 1.84
N ALA A 15 -11.45 7.41 1.67
CA ALA A 15 -10.78 6.31 2.35
C ALA A 15 -10.94 6.37 3.87
N THR A 16 -10.70 7.56 4.43
CA THR A 16 -10.84 7.81 5.87
C THR A 16 -12.28 7.66 6.35
N LYS A 17 -13.25 8.19 5.59
CA LYS A 17 -14.67 8.15 5.94
C LYS A 17 -15.23 6.73 5.93
N HIS A 18 -14.86 5.93 4.94
CA HIS A 18 -15.43 4.59 4.69
C HIS A 18 -14.54 3.45 5.20
N ASN A 19 -13.50 3.78 5.98
CA ASN A 19 -12.54 2.83 6.54
C ASN A 19 -11.94 1.86 5.50
N ILE A 20 -11.69 2.37 4.29
CA ILE A 20 -10.99 1.65 3.22
C ILE A 20 -9.63 2.32 2.99
N THR A 21 -8.69 1.62 2.36
CA THR A 21 -7.37 2.21 2.11
C THR A 21 -7.40 3.10 0.86
N THR A 22 -6.62 4.18 0.87
CA THR A 22 -6.45 5.07 -0.29
C THR A 22 -5.93 4.31 -1.52
N ALA A 23 -5.13 3.25 -1.31
CA ALA A 23 -4.70 2.33 -2.36
C ALA A 23 -5.87 1.62 -3.06
N MET A 24 -6.87 1.16 -2.31
CA MET A 24 -8.05 0.47 -2.88
C MET A 24 -8.87 1.41 -3.77
N ILE A 25 -8.99 2.68 -3.38
CA ILE A 25 -9.68 3.69 -4.17
C ILE A 25 -8.91 3.99 -5.45
N HIS A 26 -7.61 4.28 -5.37
CA HIS A 26 -6.81 4.60 -6.56
C HIS A 26 -6.71 3.43 -7.53
N GLU A 27 -6.55 2.20 -7.02
CA GLU A 27 -6.57 0.99 -7.83
C GLU A 27 -7.93 0.83 -8.53
N GLY A 28 -9.03 0.89 -7.78
CA GLY A 28 -10.36 0.74 -8.36
C GLY A 28 -10.69 1.82 -9.40
N LEU A 29 -10.32 3.07 -9.12
CA LEU A 29 -10.46 4.19 -10.04
C LEU A 29 -9.65 3.95 -11.31
N TYR A 30 -8.36 3.60 -11.18
CA TYR A 30 -7.50 3.32 -12.33
C TYR A 30 -8.09 2.22 -13.24
N GLN A 31 -8.54 1.12 -12.65
CA GLN A 31 -9.13 0.00 -13.39
C GLN A 31 -10.41 0.40 -14.13
N LEU A 32 -11.29 1.16 -13.47
CA LEU A 32 -12.54 1.62 -14.06
C LEU A 32 -12.28 2.61 -15.20
N CYS A 33 -11.36 3.57 -15.03
CA CYS A 33 -10.98 4.50 -16.09
C CYS A 33 -10.39 3.77 -17.30
N VAL A 34 -9.47 2.82 -17.09
CA VAL A 34 -8.84 2.05 -18.17
C VAL A 34 -9.87 1.16 -18.88
N SER A 35 -10.81 0.57 -18.15
CA SER A 35 -11.89 -0.26 -18.70
C SER A 35 -12.98 0.56 -19.41
N GLY A 36 -12.86 1.89 -19.46
CA GLY A 36 -13.80 2.76 -20.18
C GLY A 36 -15.08 3.07 -19.41
N CYS A 37 -15.06 3.04 -18.07
CA CYS A 37 -16.19 3.44 -17.25
C CYS A 37 -16.65 4.87 -17.63
N PRO A 38 -17.94 5.08 -17.93
CA PRO A 38 -18.46 6.39 -18.36
C PRO A 38 -18.66 7.37 -17.21
N TRP A 39 -18.54 6.94 -15.96
CA TRP A 39 -18.68 7.80 -14.79
C TRP A 39 -17.46 8.71 -14.62
N LYS A 40 -17.67 9.89 -14.02
CA LYS A 40 -16.57 10.80 -13.70
C LYS A 40 -15.71 10.21 -12.59
N ASP A 41 -14.41 10.54 -12.57
CA ASP A 41 -13.47 10.05 -11.55
C ASP A 41 -13.97 10.31 -10.12
N ALA A 42 -14.53 11.49 -9.86
CA ALA A 42 -15.10 11.85 -8.55
C ALA A 42 -16.29 10.96 -8.15
N ASP A 43 -17.13 10.58 -9.10
CA ASP A 43 -18.29 9.71 -8.88
C ASP A 43 -17.82 8.27 -8.60
N ILE A 44 -16.77 7.82 -9.31
CA ILE A 44 -16.14 6.52 -9.10
C ILE A 44 -15.53 6.43 -7.69
N VAL A 45 -14.79 7.46 -7.26
CA VAL A 45 -14.22 7.53 -5.90
C VAL A 45 -15.33 7.44 -4.85
N GLU A 46 -16.40 8.22 -5.01
CA GLU A 46 -17.53 8.21 -4.08
C GLU A 46 -18.20 6.81 -4.06
N ALA A 47 -18.44 6.21 -5.22
CA ALA A 47 -19.00 4.86 -5.35
C ALA A 47 -18.17 3.77 -4.66
N LEU A 48 -16.84 3.80 -4.84
CA LEU A 48 -15.91 2.86 -4.20
C LEU A 48 -15.94 2.99 -2.67
N GLY A 49 -16.04 4.23 -2.16
CA GLY A 49 -16.26 4.50 -0.74
C GLY A 49 -17.55 3.88 -0.22
N TYR A 50 -18.68 4.20 -0.84
CA TYR A 50 -19.99 3.68 -0.45
C TYR A 50 -20.06 2.15 -0.44
N LEU A 51 -19.51 1.49 -1.46
CA LEU A 51 -19.46 0.02 -1.50
C LEU A 51 -18.63 -0.56 -0.36
N GLY A 52 -17.63 0.19 0.11
CA GLY A 52 -16.81 -0.18 1.25
C GLY A 52 -17.60 -0.35 2.55
N ASP A 53 -18.62 0.48 2.79
CA ASP A 53 -19.50 0.36 3.97
C ASP A 53 -20.27 -0.97 4.00
N TYR A 54 -20.42 -1.61 2.84
CA TYR A 54 -21.08 -2.92 2.67
C TYR A 54 -20.08 -4.08 2.48
N GLY A 55 -18.79 -3.85 2.77
CA GLY A 55 -17.73 -4.86 2.66
C GLY A 55 -17.34 -5.23 1.22
N LEU A 56 -17.82 -4.48 0.23
CA LEU A 56 -17.45 -4.67 -1.17
C LEU A 56 -16.23 -3.80 -1.48
N HIS A 57 -15.13 -4.48 -1.79
CA HIS A 57 -13.81 -3.91 -1.90
C HIS A 57 -13.06 -4.47 -3.10
N ASN A 58 -12.00 -3.78 -3.55
CA ASN A 58 -11.09 -4.27 -4.60
C ASN A 58 -11.86 -4.71 -5.86
N LEU A 59 -11.56 -5.89 -6.38
CA LEU A 59 -12.14 -6.44 -7.60
C LEU A 59 -13.66 -6.50 -7.55
N LEU A 60 -14.26 -6.89 -6.42
CA LEU A 60 -15.72 -7.00 -6.29
C LEU A 60 -16.41 -5.63 -6.45
N ALA A 61 -15.81 -4.58 -5.90
CA ALA A 61 -16.34 -3.22 -6.05
C ALA A 61 -16.18 -2.72 -7.50
N VAL A 62 -15.03 -3.01 -8.12
CA VAL A 62 -14.73 -2.63 -9.51
C VAL A 62 -15.66 -3.33 -10.51
N GLU A 63 -15.81 -4.65 -10.42
CA GLU A 63 -16.71 -5.43 -11.28
C GLU A 63 -18.15 -4.91 -11.18
N ARG A 64 -18.56 -4.62 -9.95
CA ARG A 64 -19.89 -4.10 -9.68
C ARG A 64 -20.14 -2.72 -10.26
N ILE A 65 -19.20 -1.80 -10.08
CA ILE A 65 -19.30 -0.46 -10.66
C ILE A 65 -19.27 -0.55 -12.19
N ALA A 66 -18.32 -1.29 -12.77
CA ALA A 66 -18.20 -1.45 -14.22
C ALA A 66 -19.53 -1.91 -14.82
N ARG A 67 -20.14 -2.94 -14.24
CA ARG A 67 -21.41 -3.47 -14.72
C ARG A 67 -22.59 -2.50 -14.60
N ILE A 68 -22.71 -1.82 -13.46
CA ILE A 68 -23.81 -0.86 -13.25
C ILE A 68 -23.62 0.38 -14.13
N SER A 69 -22.38 0.79 -14.36
CA SER A 69 -22.04 2.00 -15.13
C SER A 69 -22.39 1.89 -16.61
N GLU A 70 -22.43 0.68 -17.17
CA GLU A 70 -22.90 0.41 -18.54
C GLU A 70 -24.40 0.74 -18.70
N MET A 71 -25.17 0.64 -17.61
CA MET A 71 -26.63 0.68 -17.64
C MET A 71 -27.21 1.98 -17.08
N HIS A 72 -26.54 2.57 -16.09
CA HIS A 72 -27.06 3.75 -15.40
C HIS A 72 -25.96 4.79 -15.14
N PRO A 73 -26.29 6.09 -15.24
CA PRO A 73 -25.41 7.15 -14.71
C PRO A 73 -25.37 7.07 -13.18
N TYR A 74 -24.24 7.44 -12.59
CA TYR A 74 -24.05 7.38 -11.13
C TYR A 74 -25.15 8.10 -10.34
N SER A 75 -25.60 9.26 -10.82
CA SER A 75 -26.66 10.06 -10.18
C SER A 75 -27.96 9.29 -9.90
N LYS A 76 -28.28 8.29 -10.71
CA LYS A 76 -29.49 7.46 -10.58
C LYS A 76 -29.34 6.31 -9.58
N VAL A 77 -28.10 5.82 -9.41
CA VAL A 77 -27.79 4.64 -8.59
C VAL A 77 -27.04 4.98 -7.31
N LYS A 78 -26.80 6.26 -7.05
CA LYS A 78 -26.16 6.77 -5.83
C LYS A 78 -26.91 6.30 -4.59
N GLY A 79 -26.18 5.68 -3.66
CA GLY A 79 -26.75 5.07 -2.44
C GLY A 79 -27.44 3.71 -2.66
N LEU A 80 -27.67 3.30 -3.91
CA LEU A 80 -28.34 2.03 -4.25
C LEU A 80 -27.36 0.96 -4.74
N LEU A 81 -26.07 1.30 -4.86
CA LEU A 81 -25.05 0.40 -5.38
C LEU A 81 -24.89 -0.89 -4.60
N HIS A 82 -25.38 -0.99 -3.36
CA HIS A 82 -25.33 -2.23 -2.57
C HIS A 82 -26.47 -3.22 -2.91
N LEU A 83 -27.53 -2.78 -3.60
CA LEU A 83 -28.72 -3.59 -3.91
C LEU A 83 -28.47 -4.67 -4.96
N PRO A 84 -29.14 -5.83 -4.92
CA PRO A 84 -28.99 -6.88 -5.94
C PRO A 84 -29.10 -6.36 -7.38
N TYR A 85 -28.39 -7.00 -8.31
CA TYR A 85 -28.37 -6.59 -9.72
C TYR A 85 -29.77 -6.53 -10.34
N GLU A 86 -30.64 -7.45 -9.94
CA GLU A 86 -32.04 -7.54 -10.36
C GLU A 86 -32.82 -6.27 -9.99
N SER A 87 -32.60 -5.75 -8.77
CA SER A 87 -33.24 -4.52 -8.28
C SER A 87 -32.77 -3.28 -9.05
N LEU A 88 -31.59 -3.34 -9.66
CA LEU A 88 -31.02 -2.30 -10.52
C LEU A 88 -31.31 -2.55 -12.01
N GLY A 89 -32.07 -3.59 -12.35
CA GLY A 89 -32.45 -3.91 -13.73
C GLY A 89 -31.34 -4.57 -14.56
N VAL A 90 -30.26 -5.04 -13.93
CA VAL A 90 -29.19 -5.79 -14.60
C VAL A 90 -29.60 -7.26 -14.67
N ARG A 91 -29.82 -7.78 -15.89
CA ARG A 91 -30.38 -9.12 -16.11
C ARG A 91 -29.55 -10.05 -17.00
N ASP A 92 -28.52 -9.57 -17.69
CA ASP A 92 -27.80 -10.44 -18.64
C ASP A 92 -27.03 -11.52 -17.90
N ARG A 93 -27.29 -12.76 -18.32
CA ARG A 93 -26.71 -13.99 -17.80
C ARG A 93 -26.07 -14.78 -18.94
N ASP A 94 -25.04 -15.54 -18.62
CA ASP A 94 -24.40 -16.47 -19.54
C ASP A 94 -25.25 -17.75 -19.72
N GLU A 95 -24.75 -18.67 -20.53
CA GLU A 95 -25.39 -19.97 -20.81
C GLU A 95 -25.55 -20.86 -19.56
N LYS A 96 -24.82 -20.57 -18.48
CA LYS A 96 -24.86 -21.28 -17.20
C LYS A 96 -25.77 -20.58 -16.17
N GLY A 97 -26.35 -19.44 -16.52
CA GLY A 97 -27.18 -18.62 -15.63
C GLY A 97 -26.38 -17.70 -14.69
N GLU A 98 -25.06 -17.64 -14.85
CA GLU A 98 -24.18 -16.73 -14.10
C GLU A 98 -24.22 -15.33 -14.72
N PHE A 99 -23.95 -14.29 -13.93
CA PHE A 99 -23.88 -12.94 -14.47
C PHE A 99 -22.67 -12.80 -15.39
N ILE A 100 -22.88 -12.23 -16.59
CA ILE A 100 -21.79 -11.98 -17.54
C ILE A 100 -20.83 -10.95 -16.92
N PRO A 101 -19.54 -11.28 -16.71
CA PRO A 101 -18.58 -10.36 -16.14
C PRO A 101 -18.32 -9.20 -17.13
N PRO A 102 -18.22 -7.94 -16.64
CA PRO A 102 -17.89 -6.80 -17.49
C PRO A 102 -16.50 -6.97 -18.10
N ARG A 103 -16.27 -6.36 -19.27
CA ARG A 103 -14.99 -6.43 -19.98
C ARG A 103 -13.93 -5.57 -19.28
N LEU A 104 -13.40 -6.05 -18.16
CA LEU A 104 -12.28 -5.45 -17.45
C LEU A 104 -10.96 -5.85 -18.12
N LEU A 105 -10.07 -4.88 -18.32
CA LEU A 105 -8.86 -5.04 -19.12
C LEU A 105 -7.75 -5.93 -18.51
N TRP A 106 -7.92 -6.55 -17.33
CA TRP A 106 -7.49 -7.94 -17.00
C TRP A 106 -7.25 -8.23 -15.50
N LYS A 107 -7.34 -9.54 -15.18
CA LYS A 107 -6.93 -10.26 -13.95
C LYS A 107 -5.42 -10.25 -13.64
N GLU A 108 -4.57 -9.57 -14.40
CA GLU A 108 -3.10 -9.73 -14.31
C GLU A 108 -2.38 -8.59 -13.58
N ASN A 109 -3.03 -7.46 -13.33
CA ASN A 109 -2.36 -6.27 -12.78
C ASN A 109 -2.84 -5.84 -11.40
N PHE A 110 -3.46 -6.74 -10.61
CA PHE A 110 -3.31 -6.59 -9.17
C PHE A 110 -1.82 -6.71 -8.93
N CYS A 111 -1.13 -5.61 -8.62
CA CYS A 111 0.27 -5.63 -8.20
C CYS A 111 0.34 -6.49 -6.94
N ASN A 112 0.42 -7.79 -7.16
CA ASN A 112 0.08 -8.81 -6.22
C ASN A 112 1.17 -8.69 -5.17
N ARG A 113 0.78 -8.31 -3.95
CA ARG A 113 1.70 -8.22 -2.81
C ARG A 113 2.48 -9.55 -2.65
N ASN A 114 1.93 -10.62 -3.20
CA ASN A 114 2.37 -12.00 -3.11
C ASN A 114 3.54 -12.34 -4.08
N GLU A 115 3.67 -11.69 -5.24
CA GLU A 115 4.80 -11.94 -6.16
C GLU A 115 6.08 -11.23 -5.72
N ARG A 116 5.95 -10.17 -4.90
CA ARG A 116 7.07 -9.56 -4.16
C ARG A 116 7.35 -10.32 -2.87
N GLY A 117 7.57 -11.63 -2.97
CA GLY A 117 8.05 -12.48 -1.87
C GLY A 117 7.25 -12.29 -0.58
N GLY A 118 6.00 -12.73 -0.59
CA GLY A 118 5.12 -12.73 0.58
C GLY A 118 5.80 -13.34 1.82
N ARG A 119 5.53 -12.72 2.98
CA ARG A 119 6.18 -12.96 4.28
C ARG A 119 5.86 -14.32 4.93
N ASP A 120 5.15 -15.23 4.26
CA ASP A 120 4.60 -16.44 4.91
C ASP A 120 5.04 -17.78 4.33
N ALA A 121 5.99 -17.81 3.38
CA ALA A 121 6.74 -19.04 3.15
C ALA A 121 7.71 -19.22 4.33
N LEU A 122 7.45 -20.21 5.19
CA LEU A 122 8.35 -20.60 6.28
C LEU A 122 9.73 -20.86 5.69
N LYS A 123 10.67 -19.91 5.91
CA LYS A 123 12.03 -20.03 5.41
C LYS A 123 12.65 -21.33 5.93
N PRO A 124 13.38 -22.08 5.08
CA PRO A 124 14.11 -23.27 5.52
C PRO A 124 14.99 -22.97 6.73
N LEU A 125 15.09 -23.94 7.64
CA LEU A 125 16.01 -23.84 8.77
C LEU A 125 17.44 -23.68 8.25
N ARG A 126 18.21 -22.82 8.92
CA ARG A 126 19.61 -22.53 8.58
C ARG A 126 20.51 -23.01 9.71
N VAL A 127 21.73 -23.40 9.38
CA VAL A 127 22.75 -23.75 10.38
C VAL A 127 23.11 -22.49 11.18
N CYS A 128 23.29 -22.66 12.49
CA CYS A 128 23.75 -21.60 13.39
C CYS A 128 25.03 -20.93 12.88
N ALA A 129 25.10 -19.61 12.93
CA ALA A 129 26.26 -18.84 12.45
C ALA A 129 27.50 -18.92 13.35
N THR A 130 27.41 -19.52 14.54
CA THR A 130 28.57 -19.75 15.41
C THR A 130 29.49 -20.79 14.79
N ARG A 131 30.80 -20.47 14.70
CA ARG A 131 31.81 -21.40 14.17
C ARG A 131 31.74 -22.75 14.89
N GLY A 132 31.60 -23.83 14.13
CA GLY A 132 31.54 -25.20 14.68
C GLY A 132 30.16 -25.64 15.22
N CYS A 133 29.13 -24.79 15.17
CA CYS A 133 27.79 -25.16 15.61
C CYS A 133 26.94 -25.68 14.43
N SER A 134 26.51 -26.94 14.49
CA SER A 134 25.68 -27.58 13.46
C SER A 134 24.17 -27.47 13.72
N SER A 135 23.74 -26.82 14.81
CA SER A 135 22.33 -26.72 15.18
C SER A 135 21.52 -25.93 14.15
N LEU A 136 20.38 -26.48 13.75
CA LEU A 136 19.43 -25.82 12.85
C LEU A 136 18.55 -24.82 13.61
N THR A 137 18.37 -23.64 13.04
CA THR A 137 17.61 -22.54 13.64
C THR A 137 16.87 -21.73 12.58
N ARG A 138 15.75 -21.10 12.97
CA ARG A 138 15.05 -20.12 12.14
C ARG A 138 15.71 -18.75 12.17
N ASN A 139 16.50 -18.48 13.20
CA ASN A 139 17.24 -17.25 13.42
C ASN A 139 18.70 -17.41 12.98
N ARG A 140 19.52 -16.36 13.13
CA ARG A 140 20.96 -16.44 12.84
C ARG A 140 21.72 -17.39 13.78
N TYR A 141 21.24 -17.52 15.02
CA TYR A 141 21.84 -18.36 16.06
C TYR A 141 20.78 -19.28 16.68
N CYS A 142 21.18 -20.45 17.19
CA CYS A 142 20.29 -21.34 17.95
C CYS A 142 20.04 -20.81 19.37
N ASP A 143 19.11 -21.43 20.10
CA ASP A 143 18.72 -20.96 21.44
C ASP A 143 19.86 -20.92 22.46
N THR A 144 20.92 -21.71 22.26
CA THR A 144 22.12 -21.69 23.11
C THR A 144 23.05 -20.51 22.79
N HIS A 145 23.08 -20.03 21.55
CA HIS A 145 23.96 -18.96 21.09
C HIS A 145 23.27 -17.61 20.90
N LYS A 146 21.93 -17.54 21.06
CA LYS A 146 21.18 -16.27 20.96
C LYS A 146 21.64 -15.23 21.99
N THR A 147 22.12 -15.67 23.15
CA THR A 147 22.51 -14.79 24.26
C THR A 147 23.78 -13.98 23.94
N GLN A 148 24.77 -14.60 23.29
CA GLN A 148 26.00 -13.91 22.84
C GLN A 148 25.66 -12.78 21.85
N GLN A 149 24.75 -13.04 20.90
CA GLN A 149 24.27 -11.99 20.00
C GLN A 149 23.57 -10.85 20.75
N GLN A 150 22.75 -11.17 21.76
CA GLN A 150 22.05 -10.16 22.55
C GLN A 150 23.04 -9.27 23.33
N GLU A 151 24.11 -9.83 23.86
CA GLU A 151 25.16 -9.09 24.57
C GLU A 151 25.99 -8.20 23.64
N GLU A 152 26.41 -8.71 22.48
CA GLU A 152 27.09 -7.92 21.44
C GLU A 152 26.20 -6.76 20.93
N THR A 153 24.92 -7.05 20.68
CA THR A 153 23.94 -6.04 20.23
C THR A 153 23.70 -4.99 21.31
N LYS A 154 23.65 -5.38 22.59
CA LYS A 154 23.56 -4.45 23.73
C LYS A 154 24.81 -3.57 23.81
N HIS A 155 26.01 -4.15 23.67
CA HIS A 155 27.28 -3.42 23.69
C HIS A 155 27.37 -2.39 22.54
N TYR A 156 27.06 -2.80 21.31
CA TYR A 156 27.04 -1.88 20.16
C TYR A 156 26.00 -0.76 20.32
N ASN A 157 24.79 -1.08 20.77
CA ASN A 157 23.74 -0.08 21.01
C ASN A 157 24.11 0.91 22.13
N LYS A 158 24.92 0.50 23.12
CA LYS A 158 25.39 1.33 24.23
C LYS A 158 26.42 2.38 23.78
N HIS A 159 27.18 2.10 22.71
CA HIS A 159 28.33 2.94 22.30
C HIS A 159 28.26 3.52 20.88
N SER A 160 27.29 3.11 20.04
CA SER A 160 27.21 3.52 18.62
C SER A 160 26.02 4.43 18.27
N ARG A 161 25.09 4.69 19.21
CA ARG A 161 23.93 5.55 18.92
C ARG A 161 24.27 7.03 19.10
N ASN A 162 24.35 7.74 17.99
CA ASN A 162 24.30 9.20 17.98
C ASN A 162 22.99 9.65 18.65
N LYS A 163 23.10 10.20 19.87
CA LYS A 163 21.96 10.63 20.69
C LYS A 163 21.09 11.67 19.96
N THR A 164 21.72 12.55 19.19
CA THR A 164 21.07 13.61 18.41
C THR A 164 20.15 13.04 17.33
N ILE A 165 20.60 12.02 16.59
CA ILE A 165 19.77 11.35 15.58
C ILE A 165 18.62 10.60 16.24
N THR A 166 18.88 9.96 17.38
CA THR A 166 17.87 9.20 18.11
C THR A 166 16.77 10.10 18.68
N SER A 167 17.13 11.27 19.21
CA SER A 167 16.16 12.26 19.70
C SER A 167 15.36 12.86 18.55
N PHE A 168 15.98 13.12 17.39
CA PHE A 168 15.30 13.61 16.19
C PHE A 168 14.14 12.71 15.76
N TYR A 169 14.33 11.39 15.64
CA TYR A 169 13.22 10.50 15.24
C TYR A 169 12.09 10.38 16.29
N LYS A 170 12.32 10.86 17.52
CA LYS A 170 11.30 10.94 18.58
C LYS A 170 10.63 12.32 18.66
N SER A 171 11.22 13.32 18.03
CA SER A 171 10.80 14.72 18.06
C SER A 171 9.40 14.93 17.48
N THR A 172 8.72 15.97 17.94
CA THR A 172 7.37 16.34 17.45
C THR A 172 7.45 16.87 16.02
N GLU A 173 8.53 17.57 15.69
CA GLU A 173 8.85 18.10 14.36
C GLU A 173 8.93 16.97 13.34
N TRP A 174 9.66 15.89 13.64
CA TRP A 174 9.72 14.74 12.76
C TRP A 174 8.36 14.09 12.58
N LYS A 175 7.60 13.87 13.65
CA LYS A 175 6.26 13.27 13.56
C LYS A 175 5.33 14.09 12.66
N ARG A 176 5.36 15.41 12.80
CA ARG A 176 4.57 16.34 11.97
C ARG A 176 5.02 16.30 10.50
N THR A 177 6.31 16.43 10.23
CA THR A 177 6.82 16.41 8.85
C THR A 177 6.60 15.05 8.18
N ARG A 178 6.78 13.95 8.90
CA ARG A 178 6.45 12.60 8.44
C ARG A 178 4.99 12.49 8.04
N GLN A 179 4.09 13.04 8.86
CA GLN A 179 2.66 13.03 8.57
C GLN A 179 2.33 13.85 7.32
N LEU A 180 2.95 15.03 7.16
CA LEU A 180 2.79 15.85 5.95
C LEU A 180 3.28 15.13 4.70
N ALA A 181 4.42 14.43 4.77
CA ALA A 181 4.94 13.64 3.66
C ALA A 181 3.97 12.51 3.28
N LEU A 182 3.40 11.79 4.26
CA LEU A 182 2.41 10.74 4.00
C LEU A 182 1.13 11.29 3.36
N ILE A 183 0.62 12.42 3.84
CA ILE A 183 -0.58 13.08 3.27
C ILE A 183 -0.31 13.50 1.82
N ARG A 184 0.81 14.21 1.57
CA ARG A 184 1.23 14.60 0.21
C ARG A 184 1.30 13.39 -0.73
N ASP A 185 1.76 12.26 -0.21
CA ASP A 185 1.98 11.03 -0.95
C ASP A 185 0.73 10.13 -1.00
N ASN A 186 -0.42 10.59 -0.48
CA ASN A 186 -1.67 9.82 -0.34
C ASN A 186 -1.48 8.45 0.34
N TYR A 187 -0.50 8.37 1.25
CA TYR A 187 -0.11 7.14 1.93
C TYR A 187 0.31 6.02 0.95
N LEU A 188 0.73 6.37 -0.26
CA LEU A 188 1.21 5.44 -1.29
C LEU A 188 2.73 5.46 -1.40
N CYS A 189 3.28 4.30 -1.72
CA CYS A 189 4.69 4.15 -2.07
C CYS A 189 4.96 4.90 -3.38
N GLN A 190 5.78 5.95 -3.32
CA GLN A 190 6.09 6.80 -4.47
C GLN A 190 6.86 6.06 -5.57
N HIS A 191 7.63 5.03 -5.21
CA HIS A 191 8.29 4.18 -6.21
C HIS A 191 7.28 3.29 -6.93
N CYS A 192 6.43 2.58 -6.19
CA CYS A 192 5.40 1.74 -6.81
C CYS A 192 4.44 2.56 -7.66
N LEU A 193 4.10 3.78 -7.22
CA LEU A 193 3.18 4.65 -7.94
C LEU A 193 3.71 5.05 -9.33
N LYS A 194 5.04 5.23 -9.47
CA LYS A 194 5.69 5.47 -10.78
C LYS A 194 5.52 4.29 -11.73
N ASP A 195 5.46 3.08 -11.19
CA ASP A 195 5.24 1.83 -11.93
C ASP A 195 3.74 1.48 -12.05
N HIS A 196 2.83 2.42 -11.79
CA HIS A 196 1.38 2.21 -11.76
C HIS A 196 0.90 1.14 -10.76
N CYS A 197 1.70 0.86 -9.73
CA CYS A 197 1.33 -0.01 -8.63
C CYS A 197 0.91 0.79 -7.38
N PHE A 198 -0.35 0.66 -6.98
CA PHE A 198 -0.91 1.38 -5.83
C PHE A 198 -0.64 0.65 -4.51
N THR A 199 0.63 0.64 -4.07
CA THR A 199 1.03 -0.01 -2.81
C THR A 199 0.99 0.97 -1.64
N PRO A 200 0.35 0.65 -0.50
CA PRO A 200 0.46 1.46 0.71
C PRO A 200 1.91 1.66 1.16
N ALA A 201 2.26 2.87 1.58
CA ALA A 201 3.53 3.16 2.20
C ALA A 201 3.59 2.62 3.63
N ASP A 202 4.72 2.01 3.99
CA ASP A 202 4.98 1.53 5.34
C ASP A 202 5.77 2.57 6.16
N MET A 203 6.54 3.42 5.48
CA MET A 203 7.42 4.41 6.11
C MET A 203 7.69 5.62 5.20
N VAL A 204 8.33 6.64 5.79
CA VAL A 204 8.89 7.79 5.06
C VAL A 204 10.41 7.66 5.09
N HIS A 205 11.01 7.71 3.90
CA HIS A 205 12.44 7.60 3.65
C HIS A 205 13.04 8.99 3.41
N HIS A 206 14.28 9.19 3.87
CA HIS A 206 15.09 10.37 3.57
C HIS A 206 15.92 10.09 2.32
N ILE A 207 15.72 10.85 1.23
CA ILE A 207 16.47 10.71 -0.03
C ILE A 207 17.96 10.97 0.21
N VAL A 208 18.28 12.07 0.89
CA VAL A 208 19.60 12.32 1.50
C VAL A 208 19.49 11.99 2.97
N GLU A 209 20.25 10.97 3.41
CA GLU A 209 20.20 10.49 4.80
C GLU A 209 20.53 11.60 5.80
N VAL A 210 19.86 11.56 6.96
CA VAL A 210 20.08 12.51 8.08
C VAL A 210 21.54 12.57 8.54
N LYS A 211 22.29 11.47 8.39
CA LYS A 211 23.72 11.40 8.72
C LYS A 211 24.60 12.15 7.72
N GLN A 212 24.16 12.26 6.47
CA GLN A 212 24.90 12.92 5.40
C GLN A 212 24.64 14.43 5.41
N ASP A 213 23.39 14.83 5.60
CA ASP A 213 23.02 16.24 5.66
C ASP A 213 21.91 16.49 6.69
N TRP A 214 22.31 17.00 7.86
CA TRP A 214 21.40 17.31 8.96
C TRP A 214 20.43 18.47 8.63
N SER A 215 20.81 19.38 7.71
CA SER A 215 19.98 20.54 7.37
C SER A 215 18.69 20.13 6.66
N LYS A 216 18.72 19.03 5.89
CA LYS A 216 17.60 18.48 5.11
C LYS A 216 16.68 17.53 5.88
N ARG A 217 16.93 17.30 7.19
CA ARG A 217 16.21 16.28 7.97
C ARG A 217 14.68 16.49 8.06
N LEU A 218 14.22 17.74 7.93
CA LEU A 218 12.80 18.14 7.93
C LEU A 218 12.34 18.73 6.59
N ASP A 219 13.20 18.73 5.56
CA ASP A 219 12.81 19.22 4.24
C ASP A 219 11.88 18.19 3.58
N ILE A 220 10.63 18.59 3.33
CA ILE A 220 9.62 17.72 2.74
C ILE A 220 10.04 17.21 1.35
N LYS A 221 10.81 18.00 0.58
CA LYS A 221 11.32 17.59 -0.73
C LYS A 221 12.40 16.52 -0.64
N ASN A 222 13.04 16.38 0.53
CA ASN A 222 14.00 15.33 0.84
C ASN A 222 13.33 14.06 1.41
N LEU A 223 12.00 14.00 1.47
CA LEU A 223 11.24 12.89 2.01
C LEU A 223 10.37 12.23 0.95
N GLU A 224 10.28 10.91 1.01
CA GLU A 224 9.38 10.12 0.16
C GLU A 224 8.76 8.96 0.93
N SER A 225 7.46 8.71 0.72
CA SER A 225 6.76 7.58 1.33
C SER A 225 7.01 6.31 0.54
N LEU A 226 7.49 5.25 1.20
CA LEU A 226 7.89 3.99 0.57
C LEU A 226 7.28 2.77 1.28
N CYS A 227 7.01 1.71 0.52
CA CYS A 227 6.79 0.38 1.09
C CYS A 227 8.13 -0.26 1.52
N ASN A 228 8.08 -1.27 2.38
CA ASN A 228 9.25 -2.00 2.88
C ASN A 228 10.18 -2.48 1.74
N ALA A 229 9.62 -3.01 0.65
CA ALA A 229 10.40 -3.53 -0.47
C ALA A 229 11.18 -2.43 -1.20
N CYS A 230 10.55 -1.29 -1.48
CA CYS A 230 11.20 -0.16 -2.13
C CYS A 230 12.19 0.54 -1.21
N HIS A 231 11.86 0.67 0.08
CA HIS A 231 12.79 1.20 1.08
C HIS A 231 14.08 0.38 1.16
N ASN A 232 13.98 -0.96 1.19
CA ASN A 232 15.16 -1.82 1.22
C ASN A 232 16.02 -1.71 -0.05
N LYS A 233 15.40 -1.51 -1.22
CA LYS A 233 16.12 -1.25 -2.47
C LYS A 233 16.83 0.11 -2.43
N ALA A 234 16.20 1.14 -1.87
CA ALA A 234 16.75 2.49 -1.79
C ALA A 234 18.01 2.58 -0.89
N HIS A 235 18.06 1.81 0.21
CA HIS A 235 19.26 1.70 1.05
C HIS A 235 20.45 0.97 0.39
N GLY A 236 20.28 0.53 -0.85
CA GLY A 236 21.19 -0.36 -1.53
C GLY A 236 21.07 -1.77 -0.96
N SER A 237 20.83 -2.73 -1.84
CA SER A 237 21.08 -4.13 -1.55
C SER A 237 22.55 -4.31 -1.15
N LYS A 238 22.85 -4.16 0.15
CA LYS A 238 23.96 -4.86 0.80
C LYS A 238 23.60 -6.34 0.88
N GLY A 239 23.34 -6.95 -0.27
CA GLY A 239 23.36 -8.39 -0.43
C GLY A 239 24.82 -8.79 -0.34
N LYS A 240 25.21 -9.23 0.85
CA LYS A 240 26.36 -10.13 1.01
C LYS A 240 26.00 -11.50 0.45
#